data_AF-A0A3E0EQQ8-F1
#
_entry.id   AF-A0A3E0EQQ8-F1
#
_cell.length_a   1.000
_cell.length_b   1.000
_cell.length_c   1.000
_cell.angle_alpha   90.00
_cell.angle_beta   90.00
_cell.angle_gamma   90.00
#
_symmetry.space_group_name_H-M   'P 1'
#
loop_
_entity.id
_entity.type
_entity.pdbx_description
1 polymer ?
#
loop_
_entity_poly.entity_id
_entity_poly.type
_entity_poly.pdbx_seq_one_letter_code
_entity_poly.pdbx_strand_id
1 'polypeptide(L)'
;MSTTKNITRKGIYGVAVVLLAVVFYYLTIWVTPYYVQNKIASQRSPDVNTLRFAKRPSPENNRVVPLPNPDFLYSSINYDIKDSVLKITGKVPDSTYWSIAAYQSNTTNFFVANDSQADGNFEYYLAEEGSTSALLKDIPKEKIIYSPTASGLILFRYLISKAYPFNTLVDLQHSVKAEKLAE
;
A
#
# COMPACT_ATOMS: atom_id res chain seq x y z
N MET A 1 -5.42 -16.90 -59.66
CA MET A 1 -4.22 -16.67 -58.81
C MET A 1 -4.29 -15.41 -57.93
N SER A 2 -5.05 -14.36 -58.28
CA SER A 2 -5.15 -13.11 -57.47
C SER A 2 -5.94 -13.28 -56.15
N THR A 3 -7.00 -14.08 -56.15
CA THR A 3 -7.95 -14.22 -55.03
C THR A 3 -7.35 -14.92 -53.80
N THR A 4 -6.54 -15.96 -54.01
CA THR A 4 -5.89 -16.73 -52.94
C THR A 4 -4.91 -15.88 -52.14
N LYS A 5 -4.12 -15.03 -52.82
CA LYS A 5 -3.13 -14.13 -52.19
C LYS A 5 -3.80 -13.10 -51.27
N ASN A 6 -5.01 -12.64 -51.61
CA ASN A 6 -5.79 -11.73 -50.77
C ASN A 6 -6.41 -12.41 -49.55
N ILE A 7 -6.81 -13.69 -49.66
CA ILE A 7 -7.33 -14.47 -48.52
C ILE A 7 -6.21 -14.75 -47.52
N THR A 8 -5.03 -15.16 -47.98
CA THR A 8 -3.85 -15.40 -47.10
C THR A 8 -3.43 -14.12 -46.37
N ARG A 9 -3.42 -12.98 -47.06
CA ARG A 9 -3.07 -11.68 -46.48
C ARG A 9 -4.10 -11.22 -45.44
N LYS A 10 -5.41 -11.41 -45.69
CA LYS A 10 -6.47 -11.14 -44.71
C LYS A 10 -6.38 -12.06 -43.49
N GLY A 11 -6.06 -13.34 -43.69
CA GLY A 11 -5.84 -14.29 -42.60
C GLY A 11 -4.67 -13.88 -41.70
N ILE A 12 -3.55 -13.45 -42.30
CA ILE A 12 -2.38 -12.94 -41.56
C ILE A 12 -2.76 -11.70 -40.73
N TYR A 13 -3.51 -10.74 -41.29
CA TYR A 13 -3.99 -9.59 -40.52
C TYR A 13 -4.93 -10.00 -39.38
N GLY A 14 -5.82 -10.97 -39.59
CA GLY A 14 -6.69 -11.50 -38.54
C GLY A 14 -5.90 -12.09 -37.37
N VAL A 15 -4.90 -12.92 -37.67
CA VAL A 15 -4.00 -13.48 -36.64
C VAL A 15 -3.23 -12.38 -35.92
N ALA A 16 -2.69 -11.40 -36.66
CA ALA A 16 -1.96 -10.28 -36.05
C ALA A 16 -2.85 -9.46 -35.09
N VAL A 17 -4.11 -9.20 -35.46
CA VAL A 17 -5.08 -8.50 -34.59
C VAL A 17 -5.37 -9.30 -33.34
N VAL A 18 -5.59 -10.61 -33.45
CA VAL A 18 -5.82 -11.48 -32.28
C VAL A 18 -4.61 -11.50 -31.35
N LEU A 19 -3.40 -11.64 -31.91
CA LEU A 19 -2.16 -11.60 -31.13
C LEU A 19 -2.00 -10.27 -30.39
N LEU A 20 -2.23 -9.15 -31.08
CA LEU A 20 -2.21 -7.83 -30.44
C LEU A 20 -3.23 -7.73 -29.33
N ALA A 21 -4.47 -8.17 -29.56
CA ALA A 21 -5.53 -8.13 -28.54
C ALA A 21 -5.14 -8.93 -27.28
N VAL A 22 -4.57 -10.13 -27.46
CA VAL A 22 -4.08 -10.97 -26.36
C VAL A 22 -2.94 -10.29 -25.60
N VAL A 23 -1.96 -9.73 -26.31
CA VAL A 23 -0.84 -9.00 -25.68
C VAL A 23 -1.35 -7.81 -24.87
N PHE A 24 -2.22 -6.97 -25.46
CA PHE A 24 -2.79 -5.81 -24.78
C PHE A 24 -3.65 -6.21 -23.59
N TYR A 25 -4.40 -7.32 -23.67
CA TYR A 25 -5.19 -7.84 -22.56
C TYR A 25 -4.31 -8.17 -21.35
N TYR A 26 -3.27 -8.99 -21.55
CA TYR A 26 -2.36 -9.36 -20.46
C TYR A 26 -1.55 -8.16 -19.94
N LEU A 27 -1.09 -7.29 -20.84
CA LEU A 27 -0.37 -6.08 -20.47
C LEU A 27 -1.25 -5.15 -19.63
N THR A 28 -2.53 -4.98 -19.98
CA THR A 28 -3.46 -4.16 -19.22
C THR A 28 -3.66 -4.72 -17.81
N ILE A 29 -3.90 -6.03 -17.66
CA ILE A 29 -4.04 -6.67 -16.35
C ILE A 29 -2.80 -6.49 -15.50
N TRP A 30 -1.61 -6.64 -16.10
CA TRP A 30 -0.34 -6.51 -15.39
C TRP A 30 -0.02 -5.07 -14.98
N VAL A 31 -0.25 -4.08 -15.85
CA VAL A 31 0.09 -2.66 -15.61
C VAL A 31 -0.91 -1.96 -14.69
N THR A 32 -2.20 -2.32 -14.77
CA THR A 32 -3.28 -1.65 -14.02
C THR A 32 -3.00 -1.48 -12.52
N PRO A 33 -2.61 -2.51 -11.74
CA PRO A 33 -2.38 -2.34 -10.31
C PRO A 33 -1.27 -1.33 -10.00
N TYR A 34 -0.15 -1.37 -10.73
CA TYR A 34 0.95 -0.41 -10.57
C TYR A 34 0.50 1.02 -10.90
N TYR A 35 -0.25 1.18 -11.99
CA TYR A 35 -0.77 2.48 -12.39
C TYR A 35 -1.73 3.07 -11.35
N VAL A 36 -2.67 2.27 -10.84
CA VAL A 36 -3.63 2.69 -9.82
C VAL A 36 -2.90 3.11 -8.54
N GLN A 37 -1.96 2.30 -8.06
CA GLN A 37 -1.18 2.60 -6.86
C GLN A 37 -0.38 3.89 -7.02
N ASN A 38 0.39 4.04 -8.10
CA ASN A 38 1.21 5.23 -8.33
C ASN A 38 0.38 6.50 -8.54
N LYS A 39 -0.75 6.40 -9.24
CA LYS A 39 -1.67 7.53 -9.45
C LYS A 39 -2.34 7.95 -8.15
N ILE A 40 -2.82 6.99 -7.34
CA ILE A 40 -3.41 7.29 -6.03
C ILE A 40 -2.35 7.90 -5.11
N ALA A 41 -1.15 7.33 -5.08
CA ALA A 41 -0.04 7.84 -4.27
C ALA A 41 0.30 9.28 -4.64
N SER A 42 0.59 9.55 -5.92
CA SER A 42 0.97 10.88 -6.41
C SER A 42 -0.12 11.94 -6.33
N GLN A 43 -1.39 11.58 -6.62
CA GLN A 43 -2.49 12.55 -6.59
C GLN A 43 -2.90 12.96 -5.17
N ARG A 44 -2.69 12.08 -4.19
CA ARG A 44 -3.18 12.29 -2.82
C ARG A 44 -2.08 12.64 -1.84
N SER A 45 -0.81 12.31 -2.14
CA SER A 45 0.31 12.55 -1.24
C SER A 45 1.64 12.59 -2.01
N PRO A 46 2.08 13.79 -2.43
CA PRO A 46 3.36 13.93 -3.12
C PRO A 46 4.54 13.53 -2.25
N ASP A 47 4.45 13.70 -0.92
CA ASP A 47 5.53 13.36 -0.01
C ASP A 47 5.50 11.87 0.36
N VAL A 48 6.61 11.19 0.08
CA VAL A 48 6.87 9.81 0.50
C VAL A 48 7.37 9.76 1.95
N ASN A 49 7.20 8.61 2.60
CA ASN A 49 7.60 8.34 3.99
C ASN A 49 6.97 9.29 5.02
N THR A 50 5.87 9.95 4.66
CA THR A 50 5.12 10.83 5.55
C THR A 50 3.77 10.23 5.89
N LEU A 51 3.34 10.47 7.14
CA LEU A 51 2.02 10.09 7.59
C LEU A 51 0.95 10.99 6.97
N ARG A 52 -0.16 10.34 6.65
CA ARG A 52 -1.36 10.98 6.12
C ARG A 52 -2.54 10.52 6.91
N PHE A 53 -3.25 11.50 7.44
CA PHE A 53 -4.40 11.27 8.29
C PHE A 53 -5.66 11.54 7.48
N ALA A 54 -6.42 10.49 7.21
CA ALA A 54 -7.70 10.64 6.52
C ALA A 54 -8.73 11.23 7.48
N LYS A 55 -9.57 12.12 6.97
CA LYS A 55 -10.80 12.52 7.67
C LYS A 55 -11.79 11.36 7.67
N ARG A 56 -12.82 11.44 8.52
CA ARG A 56 -13.92 10.46 8.51
C ARG A 56 -14.47 10.32 7.09
N PRO A 57 -14.60 9.09 6.56
CA PRO A 57 -15.21 8.89 5.27
C PRO A 57 -16.63 9.44 5.25
N SER A 58 -16.95 10.27 4.26
CA SER A 58 -18.30 10.77 3.99
C SER A 58 -18.58 10.67 2.48
N PRO A 59 -19.85 10.77 2.05
CA PRO A 59 -20.17 10.81 0.62
C PRO A 59 -19.48 11.96 -0.13
N GLU A 60 -19.15 13.05 0.58
CA GLU A 60 -18.60 14.29 0.04
C GLU A 60 -17.06 14.36 0.10
N ASN A 61 -16.42 13.63 1.02
CA ASN A 61 -14.97 13.68 1.19
C ASN A 61 -14.26 12.72 0.23
N ASN A 62 -13.36 13.29 -0.57
CA ASN A 62 -12.56 12.59 -1.57
C ASN A 62 -11.68 11.52 -0.90
N ARG A 63 -11.87 10.27 -1.35
CA ARG A 63 -11.49 9.05 -0.63
C ARG A 63 -9.97 8.83 -0.66
N VAL A 64 -9.25 8.82 0.48
CA VAL A 64 -7.80 8.48 0.52
C VAL A 64 -7.55 7.07 -0.03
N VAL A 65 -8.46 6.14 0.27
CA VAL A 65 -8.46 4.73 -0.15
C VAL A 65 -9.69 4.46 -1.04
N PRO A 66 -9.62 3.69 -2.13
CA PRO A 66 -10.80 3.26 -2.87
C PRO A 66 -11.82 2.54 -1.97
N LEU A 67 -13.09 2.94 -2.04
CA LEU A 67 -14.20 2.36 -1.25
C LEU A 67 -13.94 2.32 0.27
N PRO A 68 -13.70 3.47 0.94
CA PRO A 68 -13.45 3.50 2.36
C PRO A 68 -14.73 3.14 3.13
N ASN A 69 -14.58 2.31 4.17
CA ASN A 69 -15.68 1.99 5.07
C ASN A 69 -15.84 3.12 6.11
N PRO A 70 -17.03 3.75 6.25
CA PRO A 70 -17.26 4.84 7.20
C PRO A 70 -17.11 4.45 8.68
N ASP A 71 -17.05 3.16 8.98
CA ASP A 71 -16.81 2.63 10.33
C ASP A 71 -15.32 2.66 10.72
N PHE A 72 -14.42 2.92 9.76
CA PHE A 72 -12.99 2.96 9.99
C PHE A 72 -12.42 4.37 9.87
N LEU A 73 -11.50 4.70 10.78
CA LEU A 73 -10.54 5.79 10.62
C LEU A 73 -9.28 5.24 9.93
N TYR A 74 -8.80 5.97 8.93
CA TYR A 74 -7.66 5.54 8.12
C TYR A 74 -6.47 6.49 8.27
N SER A 75 -5.28 5.92 8.35
CA SER A 75 -4.02 6.63 8.08
C SER A 75 -3.25 5.89 7.00
N SER A 76 -2.37 6.56 6.30
CA SER A 76 -1.50 5.90 5.34
C SER A 76 -0.12 6.52 5.25
N ILE A 77 0.83 5.73 4.77
CA ILE A 77 2.16 6.19 4.36
C ILE A 77 2.40 5.63 2.96
N ASN A 78 2.61 6.50 1.97
CA ASN A 78 3.26 6.06 0.73
C ASN A 78 4.75 5.97 1.05
N TYR A 79 5.32 4.77 1.03
CA TYR A 79 6.73 4.60 1.40
C TYR A 79 7.63 4.56 0.16
N ASP A 80 8.84 5.04 0.34
CA ASP A 80 10.00 4.82 -0.53
C ASP A 80 11.21 4.54 0.36
N ILE A 81 11.58 3.27 0.44
CA ILE A 81 12.64 2.75 1.29
C ILE A 81 13.89 2.39 0.49
N LYS A 82 14.02 2.88 -0.75
CA LYS A 82 15.24 2.67 -1.52
C LYS A 82 16.45 3.14 -0.70
N ASP A 83 17.40 2.23 -0.51
CA ASP A 83 18.65 2.46 0.25
C ASP A 83 18.43 3.00 1.68
N SER A 84 17.31 2.66 2.33
CA SER A 84 17.00 3.15 3.68
C SER A 84 16.10 2.20 4.47
N VAL A 85 15.98 2.46 5.77
CA VAL A 85 15.03 1.77 6.67
C VAL A 85 14.01 2.78 7.16
N LEU A 86 12.71 2.46 7.05
CA LEU A 86 11.65 3.31 7.59
C LEU A 86 11.20 2.77 8.95
N LYS A 87 11.50 3.51 10.02
CA LYS A 87 11.01 3.20 11.37
C LYS A 87 9.61 3.77 11.56
N ILE A 88 8.70 2.94 12.04
CA ILE A 88 7.29 3.27 12.24
C ILE A 88 6.91 2.92 13.66
N THR A 89 6.49 3.92 14.43
CA THR A 89 6.11 3.74 15.83
C THR A 89 4.79 4.43 16.11
N GLY A 90 4.09 3.99 17.13
CA GLY A 90 2.86 4.66 17.55
C GLY A 90 2.11 3.89 18.62
N LYS A 91 0.93 4.42 18.95
CA LYS A 91 -0.02 3.78 19.85
C LYS A 91 -1.16 3.13 19.07
N VAL A 92 -1.69 2.05 19.62
CA VAL A 92 -2.87 1.34 19.12
C VAL A 92 -3.92 1.23 20.24
N PRO A 93 -5.20 1.21 19.89
CA PRO A 93 -6.25 1.00 20.88
C PRO A 93 -6.21 -0.43 21.44
N ASP A 94 -6.58 -0.59 22.71
CA ASP A 94 -6.55 -1.87 23.45
C ASP A 94 -7.88 -2.65 23.42
N SER A 95 -8.98 -1.99 23.04
CA SER A 95 -10.34 -2.52 23.20
C SER A 95 -11.19 -2.34 21.93
N THR A 96 -10.53 -2.11 20.79
CA THR A 96 -11.20 -2.10 19.49
C THR A 96 -10.27 -2.59 18.40
N TYR A 97 -10.86 -3.10 17.33
CA TYR A 97 -10.11 -3.65 16.23
C TYR A 97 -9.25 -2.57 15.54
N TRP A 98 -8.00 -2.92 15.25
CA TRP A 98 -7.11 -2.11 14.45
C TRP A 98 -6.25 -3.00 13.54
N SER A 99 -5.69 -2.42 12.49
CA SER A 99 -4.67 -3.11 11.69
C SER A 99 -3.67 -2.17 11.04
N ILE A 100 -2.47 -2.68 10.83
CA ILE A 100 -1.40 -2.10 10.02
C ILE A 100 -1.12 -3.09 8.90
N ALA A 101 -1.33 -2.68 7.66
CA ALA A 101 -1.14 -3.52 6.49
C ALA A 101 -0.17 -2.86 5.51
N ALA A 102 0.82 -3.61 5.03
CA ALA A 102 1.77 -3.12 4.03
C ALA A 102 1.50 -3.77 2.66
N TYR A 103 1.57 -2.95 1.61
CA TYR A 103 1.27 -3.30 0.24
C TYR A 103 2.41 -2.87 -0.67
N GLN A 104 2.80 -3.76 -1.58
CA GLN A 104 3.77 -3.48 -2.63
C GLN A 104 3.20 -2.47 -3.65
N SER A 105 4.05 -1.99 -4.55
CA SER A 105 3.65 -1.08 -5.64
C SER A 105 2.55 -1.65 -6.56
N ASN A 106 2.36 -2.97 -6.56
CA ASN A 106 1.34 -3.68 -7.35
C ASN A 106 0.06 -4.00 -6.55
N THR A 107 -0.15 -3.36 -5.39
CA THR A 107 -1.30 -3.57 -4.50
C THR A 107 -1.35 -4.93 -3.78
N THR A 108 -0.34 -5.79 -3.94
CA THR A 108 -0.26 -7.06 -3.18
C THR A 108 0.12 -6.79 -1.73
N ASN A 109 -0.70 -7.31 -0.80
CA ASN A 109 -0.39 -7.27 0.63
C ASN A 109 0.72 -8.28 0.96
N PHE A 110 1.71 -7.86 1.74
CA PHE A 110 2.82 -8.72 2.18
C PHE A 110 3.02 -8.74 3.70
N PHE A 111 2.29 -7.88 4.42
CA PHE A 111 2.35 -7.81 5.88
C PHE A 111 1.03 -7.35 6.47
N VAL A 112 0.66 -7.93 7.60
CA VAL A 112 -0.46 -7.49 8.43
C VAL A 112 -0.16 -7.68 9.92
N ALA A 113 -0.36 -6.62 10.68
CA ALA A 113 -0.48 -6.64 12.13
C ALA A 113 -1.86 -6.14 12.55
N ASN A 114 -2.42 -6.67 13.63
CA ASN A 114 -3.73 -6.36 14.18
C ASN A 114 -3.74 -6.46 15.71
N ASP A 115 -4.92 -6.26 16.29
CA ASP A 115 -5.22 -6.25 17.72
C ASP A 115 -4.88 -7.53 18.49
N SER A 116 -4.56 -8.63 17.81
CA SER A 116 -4.03 -9.84 18.48
C SER A 116 -2.52 -9.83 18.70
N GLN A 117 -1.79 -8.90 18.07
CA GLN A 117 -0.32 -8.94 17.99
C GLN A 117 0.38 -7.88 18.84
N ALA A 118 -0.31 -6.81 19.25
CA ALA A 118 0.27 -5.78 20.12
C ALA A 118 -0.80 -5.05 20.95
N ASP A 119 -0.57 -4.93 22.25
CA ASP A 119 -1.43 -4.13 23.13
C ASP A 119 -0.72 -2.81 23.46
N GLY A 120 -1.32 -1.69 23.07
CA GLY A 120 -0.90 -0.34 23.44
C GLY A 120 0.11 0.33 22.51
N ASN A 121 1.31 -0.24 22.30
CA ASN A 121 2.37 0.37 21.48
C ASN A 121 2.89 -0.60 20.42
N PHE A 122 3.25 -0.06 19.25
CA PHE A 122 3.95 -0.82 18.22
C PHE A 122 5.22 -0.11 17.76
N GLU A 123 6.17 -0.92 17.29
CA GLU A 123 7.40 -0.47 16.65
C GLU A 123 7.77 -1.46 15.56
N TYR A 124 7.80 -0.99 14.32
CA TYR A 124 8.18 -1.75 13.14
C TYR A 124 9.26 -1.02 12.34
N TYR A 125 10.11 -1.80 11.67
CA TYR A 125 11.15 -1.32 10.77
C TYR A 125 10.89 -1.90 9.39
N LEU A 126 10.55 -1.05 8.44
CA LEU A 126 10.33 -1.46 7.05
C LEU A 126 11.64 -1.33 6.27
N ALA A 127 12.07 -2.42 5.66
CA ALA A 127 13.27 -2.48 4.82
C ALA A 127 13.00 -3.29 3.55
N GLU A 128 13.79 -3.06 2.50
CA GLU A 128 13.71 -3.89 1.28
C GLU A 128 14.17 -5.33 1.58
N GLU A 129 13.52 -6.31 0.95
CA GLU A 129 13.89 -7.71 1.08
C GLU A 129 15.35 -7.93 0.61
N GLY A 130 16.15 -8.61 1.42
CA GLY A 130 17.59 -8.77 1.17
C GLY A 130 18.45 -7.58 1.60
N SER A 131 17.89 -6.56 2.26
CA SER A 131 18.67 -5.46 2.83
C SER A 131 19.77 -5.97 3.77
N THR A 132 20.97 -5.40 3.62
CA THR A 132 22.16 -5.71 4.44
C THR A 132 22.48 -4.59 5.43
N SER A 133 21.54 -3.65 5.62
CA SER A 133 21.79 -2.46 6.42
C SER A 133 22.25 -2.80 7.85
N ALA A 134 23.29 -2.11 8.30
CA ALA A 134 23.82 -2.28 9.65
C ALA A 134 22.78 -1.93 10.73
N LEU A 135 21.84 -1.03 10.41
CA LEU A 135 20.75 -0.59 11.30
C LEU A 135 19.81 -1.74 11.72
N LEU A 136 19.73 -2.81 10.93
CA LEU A 136 18.82 -3.93 11.18
C LEU A 136 19.42 -5.03 12.06
N LYS A 137 20.75 -5.01 12.30
CA LYS A 137 21.46 -6.12 12.97
C LYS A 137 20.98 -6.37 14.40
N ASP A 138 20.67 -5.31 15.13
CA ASP A 138 20.27 -5.35 16.54
C ASP A 138 18.74 -5.32 16.72
N ILE A 139 17.97 -5.26 15.62
CA ILE A 139 16.51 -5.22 15.65
C ILE A 139 15.95 -6.65 15.67
N PRO A 140 15.04 -7.00 16.60
CA PRO A 140 14.36 -8.28 16.60
C PRO A 140 13.63 -8.54 15.28
N LYS A 141 13.77 -9.74 14.71
CA LYS A 141 13.24 -10.08 13.38
C LYS A 141 11.73 -9.88 13.28
N GLU A 142 11.01 -10.07 14.38
CA GLU A 142 9.55 -9.93 14.46
C GLU A 142 9.08 -8.48 14.31
N LYS A 143 10.00 -7.51 14.51
CA LYS A 143 9.76 -6.09 14.29
C LYS A 143 10.18 -5.62 12.90
N ILE A 144 10.87 -6.46 12.11
CA ILE A 144 11.32 -6.11 10.78
C ILE A 144 10.26 -6.56 9.76
N ILE A 145 9.85 -5.64 8.91
CA ILE A 145 8.96 -5.89 7.79
C ILE A 145 9.80 -5.81 6.51
N TYR A 146 9.97 -6.95 5.83
CA TYR A 146 10.68 -6.98 4.54
C TYR A 146 9.71 -6.72 3.39
N SER A 147 9.96 -5.68 2.63
CA SER A 147 9.18 -5.32 1.46
C SER A 147 9.80 -5.89 0.18
N PRO A 148 9.02 -6.60 -0.65
CA PRO A 148 9.49 -7.07 -1.96
C PRO A 148 9.74 -5.94 -2.97
N THR A 149 9.29 -4.71 -2.69
CA THR A 149 9.48 -3.54 -3.55
C THR A 149 9.93 -2.33 -2.75
N ALA A 150 10.84 -1.52 -3.29
CA ALA A 150 11.32 -0.30 -2.64
C ALA A 150 10.23 0.76 -2.38
N SER A 151 9.08 0.69 -3.06
CA SER A 151 7.95 1.60 -2.85
C SER A 151 6.63 0.86 -2.72
N GLY A 152 5.66 1.51 -2.07
CA GLY A 152 4.34 0.95 -1.84
C GLY A 152 3.51 1.77 -0.87
N LEU A 153 2.60 1.11 -0.16
CA LEU A 153 1.66 1.73 0.78
C LEU A 153 1.62 0.98 2.11
N ILE A 154 1.65 1.72 3.20
CA ILE A 154 1.20 1.24 4.51
C ILE A 154 -0.14 1.86 4.82
N LEU A 155 -1.07 1.02 5.27
CA LEU A 155 -2.42 1.41 5.63
C LEU A 155 -2.70 1.06 7.09
N PHE A 156 -3.12 2.07 7.84
CA PHE A 156 -3.61 1.94 9.21
C PHE A 156 -5.13 2.00 9.17
N ARG A 157 -5.79 1.10 9.90
CA ARG A 157 -7.25 1.07 10.03
C ARG A 157 -7.60 0.95 11.50
N TYR A 158 -8.46 1.82 12.00
CA TYR A 158 -8.98 1.78 13.36
C TYR A 158 -10.50 1.72 13.32
N LEU A 159 -11.10 0.71 13.95
CA LEU A 159 -12.55 0.59 14.03
C LEU A 159 -13.10 1.63 15.00
N ILE A 160 -14.03 2.47 14.53
CA ILE A 160 -14.76 3.40 15.37
C ILE A 160 -15.76 2.59 16.20
N SER A 161 -15.63 2.70 17.52
CA SER A 161 -16.49 1.96 18.45
C SER A 161 -16.95 2.85 19.60
N LYS A 162 -17.82 2.32 20.46
CA LYS A 162 -18.25 3.03 21.67
C LYS A 162 -17.08 3.28 22.64
N ALA A 163 -16.14 2.32 22.73
CA ALA A 163 -14.95 2.44 23.59
C ALA A 163 -13.92 3.42 23.00
N TYR A 164 -13.81 3.47 21.68
CA TYR A 164 -12.91 4.35 20.95
C TYR A 164 -13.68 5.22 19.95
N PRO A 165 -14.27 6.34 20.43
CA PRO A 165 -14.96 7.28 19.55
C PRO A 165 -13.98 7.98 18.62
N PHE A 166 -14.51 8.55 17.52
CA PHE A 166 -13.72 9.15 16.44
C PHE A 166 -12.62 10.11 16.94
N ASN A 167 -12.93 11.06 17.83
CA ASN A 167 -11.96 12.05 18.30
C ASN A 167 -10.78 11.39 19.05
N THR A 168 -11.05 10.36 19.87
CA THR A 168 -10.00 9.61 20.57
C THR A 168 -9.12 8.84 19.60
N LEU A 169 -9.71 8.25 18.54
CA LEU A 169 -8.94 7.60 17.49
C LEU A 169 -8.10 8.58 16.66
N VAL A 170 -8.56 9.82 16.49
CA VAL A 170 -7.78 10.89 15.84
C VAL A 170 -6.54 11.22 16.67
N ASP A 171 -6.63 11.28 17.99
CA ASP A 171 -5.47 11.49 18.85
C ASP A 171 -4.46 10.33 18.77
N LEU A 172 -4.95 9.09 18.76
CA LEU A 172 -4.11 7.89 18.55
C LEU A 172 -3.46 7.88 17.18
N GLN A 173 -4.21 8.21 16.14
CA GLN A 173 -3.73 8.33 14.77
C GLN A 173 -2.55 9.33 14.70
N HIS A 174 -2.65 10.49 15.35
CA HIS A 174 -1.59 11.50 15.39
C HIS A 174 -0.39 11.12 16.27
N SER A 175 -0.52 10.07 17.09
CA SER A 175 0.61 9.53 17.86
C SER A 175 1.60 8.74 17.00
N VAL A 176 1.16 8.29 15.81
CA VAL A 176 2.00 7.52 14.89
C VAL A 176 3.10 8.42 14.32
N LYS A 177 4.31 7.87 14.22
CA LYS A 177 5.50 8.51 13.66
C LYS A 177 6.13 7.62 12.61
N ALA A 178 6.66 8.24 11.57
CA ALA A 178 7.42 7.61 10.50
C ALA A 178 8.75 8.36 10.36
N GLU A 179 9.86 7.64 10.49
CA GLU A 179 11.20 8.20 10.47
C GLU A 179 12.07 7.43 9.48
N LYS A 180 12.62 8.13 8.50
CA LYS A 180 13.56 7.56 7.55
C LYS A 180 14.93 7.49 8.22
N LEU A 181 15.41 6.28 8.46
CA LEU A 181 16.75 6.00 8.94
C LEU A 181 17.64 5.76 7.71
N ALA A 182 18.57 6.67 7.48
CA ALA A 182 19.67 6.47 6.54
C ALA A 182 20.88 5.93 7.31
N GLU A 183 21.75 5.19 6.62
CA GLU A 183 23.08 4.86 7.16
C GLU A 183 23.97 6.10 7.26
#